data_AF-A0A2W6E5B0-F1
#
_entry.id   AF-A0A2W6E5B0-F1
#
_cell.length_a   1.000
_cell.length_b   1.000
_cell.length_c   1.000
_cell.angle_alpha   90.00
_cell.angle_beta   90.00
_cell.angle_gamma   90.00
#
_symmetry.space_group_name_H-M   'P 1'
#
loop_
_entity.id
_entity.type
_entity.pdbx_description
1 polymer ?
#
loop_
_entity_poly.entity_id
_entity_poly.type
_entity_poly.pdbx_seq_one_letter_code
_entity_poly.pdbx_strand_id
1 'polypeptide(L)'
;MPTTTIKVDMSTRDRLAQLARARGTTMSVLLADVAERLETEQRWCDIEAAYARMQREEPDEWAEYLGELAGWEVGSAASDTSAAQEWPEYNR
;
A
#
# COMPACT_ATOMS: atom_id res chain seq x y z
N MET A 1 9.24 -25.35 -1.78
CA MET A 1 8.77 -24.47 -2.88
C MET A 1 9.56 -24.78 -4.13
N PRO A 2 8.93 -24.82 -5.31
CA PRO A 2 9.67 -24.99 -6.57
C PRO A 2 10.59 -23.79 -6.77
N THR A 3 11.84 -24.05 -7.19
CA THR A 3 12.82 -23.01 -7.50
C THR A 3 12.97 -22.93 -9.01
N THR A 4 13.03 -21.72 -9.54
CA THR A 4 13.28 -21.45 -10.97
C THR A 4 14.44 -20.46 -11.11
N THR A 5 14.89 -20.23 -12.34
CA THR A 5 15.96 -19.27 -12.63
C THR A 5 15.47 -18.22 -13.62
N ILE A 6 15.86 -16.97 -13.38
CA ILE A 6 15.63 -15.85 -14.30
C ILE A 6 16.95 -15.40 -14.89
N LYS A 7 16.96 -14.98 -16.15
CA LYS A 7 18.13 -14.36 -16.77
C LYS A 7 18.10 -12.86 -16.50
N VAL A 8 19.22 -12.34 -16.04
CA VAL A 8 19.45 -10.90 -15.81
C VAL A 8 20.87 -10.56 -16.24
N ASP A 9 21.13 -9.28 -16.49
CA ASP A 9 22.49 -8.80 -16.71
C ASP A 9 23.36 -9.06 -15.48
N MET A 10 24.65 -9.37 -15.71
CA MET A 10 25.60 -9.66 -14.63
C MET A 10 25.71 -8.50 -13.64
N SER A 11 25.71 -7.27 -14.13
CA SER A 11 25.74 -6.06 -13.30
C SER A 11 24.54 -5.97 -12.35
N THR A 12 23.34 -6.32 -12.83
CA THR A 12 22.11 -6.35 -12.03
C THR A 12 22.18 -7.46 -10.98
N ARG A 13 22.60 -8.67 -11.35
CA ARG A 13 22.82 -9.78 -10.40
C ARG A 13 23.77 -9.36 -9.28
N ASP A 14 24.89 -8.72 -9.62
CA ASP A 14 25.92 -8.36 -8.65
C ASP A 14 25.46 -7.24 -7.70
N ARG A 15 24.70 -6.27 -8.23
CA ARG A 15 24.03 -5.24 -7.42
C ARG A 15 23.05 -5.87 -6.42
N LEU A 16 22.20 -6.78 -6.87
CA LEU A 16 21.25 -7.48 -5.99
C LEU A 16 21.98 -8.35 -4.96
N ALA A 17 23.08 -9.00 -5.34
CA ALA A 17 23.87 -9.82 -4.44
C ALA A 17 24.55 -8.97 -3.34
N GLN A 18 25.06 -7.79 -3.70
CA GLN A 18 25.63 -6.85 -2.73
C GLN A 18 24.55 -6.35 -1.76
N LEU A 19 23.35 -6.02 -2.25
CA LEU A 19 22.21 -5.61 -1.41
C LEU A 19 21.78 -6.71 -0.45
N ALA A 20 21.66 -7.96 -0.92
CA ALA A 20 21.28 -9.09 -0.09
C ALA A 20 22.30 -9.30 1.05
N ARG A 21 23.60 -9.27 0.72
CA ARG A 21 24.68 -9.36 1.71
C ARG A 21 24.65 -8.22 2.73
N ALA A 22 24.48 -6.98 2.27
CA ALA A 22 24.42 -5.82 3.16
C ALA A 22 23.26 -5.89 4.14
N ARG A 23 22.15 -6.53 3.74
CA ARG A 23 20.96 -6.77 4.57
C ARG A 23 21.01 -8.07 5.38
N GLY A 24 22.09 -8.85 5.27
CA GLY A 24 22.21 -10.15 5.94
C GLY A 24 21.18 -11.19 5.47
N THR A 25 20.67 -11.05 4.25
CA THR A 25 19.63 -11.94 3.69
C THR A 25 20.12 -12.68 2.44
N THR A 26 19.32 -13.62 1.95
CA THR A 26 19.58 -14.35 0.71
C THR A 26 19.01 -13.60 -0.50
N MET A 27 19.53 -13.90 -1.70
CA MET A 27 19.01 -13.33 -2.95
C MET A 27 17.51 -13.59 -3.12
N SER A 28 17.06 -14.81 -2.84
CA SER A 28 15.65 -15.20 -3.01
C SER A 28 14.72 -14.43 -2.08
N VAL A 29 15.14 -14.24 -0.81
CA VAL A 29 14.37 -13.45 0.16
C VAL A 29 14.33 -11.97 -0.26
N LEU A 30 15.48 -11.40 -0.65
CA LEU A 30 15.51 -10.03 -1.17
C LEU A 30 14.54 -9.84 -2.36
N LEU A 31 14.52 -10.79 -3.30
CA LEU A 31 13.65 -10.70 -4.47
C LEU A 31 12.17 -10.83 -4.09
N ALA A 32 11.83 -11.68 -3.12
CA ALA A 32 10.47 -11.80 -2.61
C ALA A 32 10.01 -10.49 -1.95
N ASP A 33 10.80 -9.93 -1.04
CA ASP A 33 10.48 -8.67 -0.35
C ASP A 33 10.29 -7.51 -1.35
N VAL A 34 11.16 -7.45 -2.38
CA VAL A 34 11.06 -6.42 -3.42
C VAL A 34 9.80 -6.62 -4.27
N ALA A 35 9.46 -7.87 -4.62
CA ALA A 35 8.26 -8.17 -5.38
C ALA A 35 7.00 -7.77 -4.62
N GLU A 36 6.88 -8.13 -3.35
CA GLU A 36 5.73 -7.76 -2.51
C GLU A 36 5.56 -6.24 -2.40
N ARG A 37 6.67 -5.51 -2.27
CA ARG A 37 6.63 -4.05 -2.24
C ARG A 37 6.16 -3.48 -3.57
N LEU A 38 6.68 -3.96 -4.69
CA LEU A 38 6.26 -3.51 -6.03
C LEU A 38 4.80 -3.86 -6.34
N GLU A 39 4.33 -5.03 -5.90
CA GLU A 39 2.92 -5.42 -6.03
C GLU A 39 2.01 -4.48 -5.23
N THR A 40 2.43 -4.10 -4.03
CA THR A 40 1.69 -3.14 -3.19
C THR A 40 1.66 -1.75 -3.85
N GLU A 41 2.81 -1.27 -4.33
CA GLU A 41 2.92 0.01 -5.05
C GLU A 41 2.02 0.01 -6.30
N GLN A 42 2.07 -1.06 -7.11
CA GLN A 42 1.24 -1.16 -8.31
C GLN A 42 -0.25 -1.20 -7.98
N ARG A 43 -0.64 -1.95 -6.94
CA ARG A 43 -2.04 -2.01 -6.50
C ARG A 43 -2.56 -0.62 -6.13
N TRP A 44 -1.76 0.21 -5.45
CA TRP A 44 -2.16 1.57 -5.12
C TRP A 44 -2.29 2.45 -6.37
N CYS A 45 -1.34 2.37 -7.30
CA CYS A 45 -1.42 3.06 -8.59
C CYS A 45 -2.71 2.69 -9.34
N ASP A 46 -3.10 1.42 -9.34
CA ASP A 46 -4.31 0.95 -10.04
C ASP A 46 -5.59 1.50 -9.38
N ILE A 47 -5.62 1.57 -8.04
CA ILE A 47 -6.73 2.15 -7.28
C ILE A 47 -6.85 3.65 -7.59
N GLU A 48 -5.75 4.39 -7.55
CA GLU A 48 -5.73 5.83 -7.86
C GLU A 48 -6.19 6.09 -9.29
N ALA A 49 -5.71 5.28 -10.25
CA ALA A 49 -6.11 5.38 -11.64
C ALA A 49 -7.61 5.09 -11.83
N ALA A 50 -8.17 4.13 -11.09
CA ALA A 50 -9.59 3.82 -11.12
C ALA A 50 -10.44 4.99 -10.60
N TYR A 51 -10.07 5.59 -9.46
CA TYR A 51 -10.76 6.76 -8.93
C TYR A 51 -10.66 7.97 -9.87
N ALA A 52 -9.47 8.26 -10.41
CA ALA A 52 -9.27 9.34 -11.36
C ALA A 52 -10.08 9.15 -12.66
N ARG A 53 -10.31 7.90 -13.07
CA ARG A 53 -11.20 7.57 -14.19
C ARG A 53 -12.65 7.84 -13.83
N MET A 54 -13.15 7.31 -12.71
CA MET A 54 -14.52 7.49 -12.23
C MET A 54 -14.87 8.99 -12.10
N GLN A 55 -13.98 9.79 -11.51
CA GLN A 55 -14.17 11.24 -11.40
C GLN A 55 -14.32 11.95 -12.75
N ARG A 56 -13.60 11.50 -13.79
CA ARG A 56 -13.59 12.15 -15.11
C ARG A 56 -14.74 11.69 -16.00
N GLU A 57 -15.07 10.41 -15.93
CA GLU A 57 -15.92 9.72 -16.91
C GLU A 57 -17.33 9.47 -16.36
N GLU A 58 -17.49 9.37 -15.03
CA GLU A 58 -18.73 8.96 -14.34
C GLU A 58 -19.05 9.94 -13.18
N PRO A 59 -19.42 11.19 -13.47
CA PRO A 59 -19.62 12.22 -12.44
C PRO A 59 -20.76 11.91 -11.45
N ASP A 60 -21.80 11.19 -11.89
CA ASP A 60 -22.91 10.78 -11.02
C ASP A 60 -22.48 9.70 -10.03
N GLU A 61 -21.73 8.68 -10.47
CA GLU A 61 -21.15 7.65 -9.60
C GLU A 61 -20.12 8.25 -8.63
N TRP A 62 -19.32 9.22 -9.10
CA TRP A 62 -18.40 9.95 -8.24
C TRP A 62 -19.14 10.76 -7.15
N ALA A 63 -20.26 11.38 -7.48
CA ALA A 63 -21.09 12.10 -6.52
C ALA A 63 -21.75 11.16 -5.49
N GLU A 64 -22.22 10.00 -5.93
CA GLU A 64 -22.74 8.95 -5.05
C GLU A 64 -21.67 8.47 -4.07
N TYR A 65 -20.47 8.14 -4.56
CA TYR A 65 -19.32 7.75 -3.74
C TYR A 65 -18.97 8.81 -2.67
N LEU A 66 -18.94 10.10 -3.04
CA LEU A 66 -18.70 11.18 -2.07
C LEU A 66 -19.84 11.33 -1.06
N GLY A 67 -21.08 11.11 -1.49
CA GLY A 67 -22.26 11.10 -0.62
C GLY A 67 -22.20 9.97 0.41
N GLU A 68 -21.81 8.77 -0.02
CA GLU A 68 -21.53 7.67 0.89
C GLU A 68 -20.42 8.03 1.87
N LEU A 69 -19.25 8.47 1.39
CA LEU A 69 -18.11 8.82 2.24
C LEU A 69 -18.48 9.84 3.33
N ALA A 70 -19.23 10.89 2.98
CA ALA A 70 -19.71 11.88 3.93
C ALA A 70 -20.62 11.26 5.02
N GLY A 71 -21.44 10.26 4.65
CA GLY A 71 -22.26 9.51 5.61
C GLY A 71 -21.44 8.72 6.63
N TRP A 72 -20.29 8.17 6.22
CA TRP A 72 -19.36 7.47 7.12
C TRP A 72 -18.61 8.43 8.03
N GLU A 73 -18.16 9.58 7.51
CA GLU A 73 -17.49 10.61 8.31
C GLU A 73 -18.40 11.16 9.40
N VAL A 74 -19.70 11.35 9.14
CA VAL A 74 -20.66 11.76 10.18
C VAL A 74 -20.76 10.70 11.30
N GLY A 75 -20.61 9.42 10.96
CA GLY A 75 -20.56 8.33 11.94
C GLY A 75 -19.28 8.26 12.76
N SER A 76 -18.13 8.68 12.20
CA SER A 76 -16.83 8.66 12.90
C SER A 76 -16.43 10.00 13.53
N ALA A 77 -17.04 11.11 13.12
CA ALA A 77 -16.77 12.46 13.60
C ALA A 77 -17.50 12.80 14.92
N ALA A 78 -18.38 11.92 15.39
CA ALA A 78 -18.74 11.90 16.79
C ALA A 78 -17.48 11.50 17.56
N SER A 79 -16.68 12.51 17.93
CA SER A 79 -15.45 12.35 18.72
C SER A 79 -15.72 11.32 19.80
N ASP A 80 -14.99 10.22 19.79
CA ASP A 80 -15.17 9.16 20.77
C ASP A 80 -14.68 9.68 22.13
N THR A 81 -15.55 10.43 22.80
CA THR A 81 -15.28 10.99 24.11
C THR A 81 -15.05 9.90 25.15
N SER A 82 -15.41 8.64 24.85
CA SER A 82 -15.08 7.48 25.68
C SER A 82 -13.62 7.07 25.52
N ALA A 83 -13.07 7.08 24.29
CA ALA A 83 -11.65 6.83 24.07
C ALA A 83 -10.73 7.81 24.82
N ALA A 84 -11.14 9.08 24.94
CA ALA A 84 -10.42 10.08 25.72
C ALA A 84 -10.43 9.82 27.23
N GLN A 85 -11.48 9.15 27.75
CA GLN A 85 -11.61 8.76 29.15
C GLN A 85 -10.91 7.43 29.46
N GLU A 86 -10.88 6.50 28.50
CA GLU A 86 -10.27 5.19 28.64
C GLU A 86 -8.73 5.23 28.57
N TRP A 87 -8.17 6.19 27.82
CA TRP A 87 -6.73 6.30 27.57
C TRP A 87 -6.18 7.73 27.83
N PRO A 88 -6.28 8.24 29.07
CA PRO A 88 -5.93 9.62 29.39
C PRO A 88 -4.46 9.97 29.18
N GLU A 89 -3.55 8.99 29.21
CA GLU A 89 -2.11 9.17 29.01
C GLU A 89 -1.71 9.58 27.59
N TYR A 90 -2.58 9.36 26.60
CA TYR A 90 -2.35 9.72 25.19
C TYR A 90 -3.11 10.98 24.74
N ASN A 91 -3.89 11.60 25.62
CA ASN A 91 -4.79 12.73 25.31
C ASN A 91 -4.46 14.01 26.11
N ARG A 92 -3.17 14.25 26.38
CA ARG A 92 -2.68 15.46 27.07
C ARG A 92 -2.28 16.57 26.12
#